data_AF-A0A370AL18-F1
#
_entry.id   AF-A0A370AL18-F1
#
_cell.length_a   1.000
_cell.length_b   1.000
_cell.length_c   1.000
_cell.angle_alpha   90.00
_cell.angle_beta   90.00
_cell.angle_gamma   90.00
#
_symmetry.space_group_name_H-M   'P 1'
#
loop_
_entity.id
_entity.type
_entity.pdbx_description
1 polymer ?
#
loop_
_entity_poly.entity_id
_entity_poly.type
_entity_poly.pdbx_seq_one_letter_code
_entity_poly.pdbx_strand_id
1 'polypeptide(L)'
;MSISYVKILDNIHNQIAVINSKKRLVYSNQSFKSLNLLYNSNIVELKGISIEDLFIDDLHPLKDAVNNCLETGELVRSNYSFYYLGQISFFDITVIPEYGPEGNIDQCILIIHNNTEIELGRRKLKSRVLFFSNLIKRLPIGVYMFDQNHKDLTISLWCSPPADVSGLFTNLTG
;
A
#
# COMPACT_ATOMS: atom_id res chain seq x y z
N MET A 1 8.65 -0.31 29.99
CA MET A 1 7.58 -1.06 29.27
C MET A 1 7.29 -2.35 30.04
N SER A 2 6.02 -2.65 30.36
CA SER A 2 5.68 -3.85 31.13
C SER A 2 5.85 -5.12 30.28
N ILE A 3 6.19 -6.26 30.90
CA ILE A 3 6.38 -7.55 30.22
C ILE A 3 5.13 -7.98 29.43
N SER A 4 3.93 -7.60 29.91
CA SER A 4 2.67 -7.88 29.22
C SER A 4 2.55 -7.15 27.88
N TYR A 5 3.01 -5.90 27.82
CA TYR A 5 2.92 -5.06 26.63
C TYR A 5 3.81 -5.56 25.49
N VAL A 6 5.03 -5.99 25.82
CA VAL A 6 5.98 -6.57 24.86
C VAL A 6 5.39 -7.79 24.16
N LYS A 7 4.76 -8.69 24.92
CA LYS A 7 4.11 -9.89 24.35
C LYS A 7 2.98 -9.56 23.38
N ILE A 8 2.25 -8.47 23.61
CA ILE A 8 1.20 -8.03 22.69
C ILE A 8 1.84 -7.52 21.40
N LEU A 9 2.85 -6.63 21.50
CA LEU A 9 3.52 -6.04 20.34
C LEU A 9 4.26 -7.08 19.48
N ASP A 10 4.79 -8.15 20.09
CA ASP A 10 5.46 -9.24 19.38
C ASP A 10 4.50 -10.14 18.57
N ASN A 11 3.23 -10.21 18.94
CA ASN A 11 2.23 -10.99 18.21
C ASN A 11 1.57 -10.21 17.06
N ILE A 12 1.88 -8.93 16.90
CA ILE A 12 1.32 -8.11 15.81
C ILE A 12 2.17 -8.30 14.55
N HIS A 13 1.51 -8.59 13.43
CA HIS A 13 2.17 -8.80 12.14
C HIS A 13 2.77 -7.52 11.53
N ASN A 14 2.27 -6.35 11.91
CA ASN A 14 2.87 -5.07 11.51
C ASN A 14 4.31 -4.95 12.03
N GLN A 15 5.13 -4.19 11.31
CA GLN A 15 6.46 -3.87 11.79
C GLN A 15 6.34 -2.76 12.83
N ILE A 16 6.75 -3.04 14.07
CA ILE A 16 6.63 -2.12 15.19
C ILE A 16 8.02 -1.81 15.75
N ALA A 17 8.27 -0.52 15.96
CA ALA A 17 9.45 0.02 16.59
C ALA A 17 9.04 1.05 17.64
N VAL A 18 9.81 1.16 18.73
CA VAL A 18 9.68 2.25 19.71
C VAL A 18 10.98 3.01 19.73
N ILE A 19 10.89 4.32 19.61
CA ILE A 19 12.02 5.22 19.43
C ILE A 19 11.92 6.30 20.51
N ASN A 20 12.97 6.47 21.29
CA ASN A 20 12.97 7.49 22.35
C ASN A 20 13.16 8.92 21.78
N SER A 21 12.96 9.92 22.64
CA SER A 21 13.20 11.34 22.35
C SER A 21 14.63 11.65 21.86
N LYS A 22 15.60 10.79 22.17
CA LYS A 22 16.98 10.88 21.64
C LYS A 22 17.15 10.21 20.27
N LYS A 23 16.05 9.92 19.58
CA LYS A 23 16.01 9.30 18.25
C LYS A 23 16.71 7.94 18.18
N ARG A 24 16.67 7.17 19.28
CA ARG A 24 17.26 5.82 19.35
C ARG A 24 16.20 4.76 19.53
N LEU A 25 16.39 3.63 18.86
CA LEU A 25 15.48 2.49 18.97
C LEU A 25 15.58 1.86 20.36
N VAL A 26 14.46 1.78 21.07
CA VAL A 26 14.36 1.15 22.40
C VAL A 26 13.80 -0.27 22.28
N TYR A 27 12.91 -0.49 21.32
CA TYR A 27 12.26 -1.76 21.07
C TYR A 27 11.95 -1.95 19.57
N SER A 28 11.96 -3.20 19.13
CA SER A 28 11.42 -3.62 17.84
C SER A 28 10.86 -5.03 17.95
N ASN A 29 9.72 -5.27 17.30
CA ASN A 29 9.17 -6.62 17.20
C ASN A 29 9.88 -7.44 16.11
N GLN A 30 9.57 -8.73 16.04
CA GLN A 30 10.19 -9.62 15.05
C GLN A 30 9.91 -9.20 13.60
N SER A 31 8.70 -8.71 13.31
CA SER A 31 8.33 -8.22 11.98
C SER A 31 9.21 -7.05 11.52
N PHE A 32 9.50 -6.10 12.41
CA PHE A 32 10.39 -4.98 12.13
C PHE A 32 11.83 -5.42 11.91
N LYS A 33 12.32 -6.39 12.71
CA LYS A 33 13.66 -6.97 12.53
C LYS A 33 13.80 -7.62 11.16
N SER A 34 12.81 -8.41 10.73
CA SER A 34 12.79 -9.04 9.41
C SER A 34 12.82 -8.01 8.28
N LEU A 35 12.06 -6.91 8.41
CA LEU A 35 12.11 -5.82 7.44
C LEU A 35 13.51 -5.20 7.40
N ASN A 36 14.10 -4.88 8.55
CA ASN A 36 15.42 -4.27 8.58
C ASN A 36 16.50 -5.19 7.99
N LEU A 37 16.45 -6.50 8.21
CA LEU A 37 17.41 -7.44 7.63
C LEU A 37 17.37 -7.45 6.09
N LEU A 38 16.22 -7.16 5.49
CA LEU A 38 16.10 -7.04 4.03
C LEU A 38 16.85 -5.81 3.50
N TYR A 39 16.80 -4.69 4.23
CA TYR A 39 17.38 -3.42 3.77
C TYR A 39 18.80 -3.15 4.28
N ASN A 40 19.11 -3.63 5.48
CA ASN A 40 20.35 -3.39 6.23
C ASN A 40 20.87 -4.69 6.85
N SER A 41 21.43 -5.56 6.01
CA SER A 41 21.92 -6.90 6.42
C SER A 41 23.05 -6.87 7.45
N ASN A 42 23.74 -5.74 7.62
CA ASN A 42 24.91 -5.62 8.51
C ASN A 42 24.54 -5.35 9.99
N ILE A 43 23.26 -5.11 10.29
CA ILE A 43 22.84 -4.72 11.64
C ILE A 43 22.20 -5.93 12.35
N VAL A 44 22.94 -6.52 13.28
CA VAL A 44 22.53 -7.71 14.04
C VAL A 44 21.68 -7.35 15.26
N GLU A 45 21.99 -6.24 15.94
CA GLU A 45 21.25 -5.77 17.12
C GLU A 45 20.74 -4.35 16.87
N LEU A 46 19.40 -4.18 16.90
CA LEU A 46 18.80 -2.88 16.60
C LEU A 46 18.69 -1.94 17.80
N LYS A 47 18.78 -2.48 19.02
CA LYS A 47 18.57 -1.69 20.23
C LYS A 47 19.67 -0.64 20.41
N GLY A 48 19.27 0.60 20.66
CA GLY A 48 20.16 1.73 20.90
C GLY A 48 20.68 2.40 19.62
N ILE A 49 20.42 1.83 18.44
CA ILE A 49 20.79 2.40 17.14
C ILE A 49 20.00 3.68 16.90
N SER A 50 20.68 4.69 16.37
CA SER A 50 20.05 5.95 15.96
C SER A 50 19.15 5.71 14.74
N ILE A 51 18.00 6.37 14.65
CA ILE A 51 17.19 6.31 13.42
C ILE A 51 17.98 6.80 12.19
N GLU A 52 18.98 7.67 12.41
CA GLU A 52 19.86 8.19 11.35
C GLU A 52 20.81 7.12 10.81
N ASP A 53 21.22 6.18 11.66
CA ASP A 53 22.05 5.04 11.24
C ASP A 53 21.19 3.93 10.63
N LEU A 54 19.91 3.87 11.02
CA LEU A 54 18.96 2.87 10.54
C LEU A 54 18.44 3.20 9.14
N PHE A 55 18.26 4.48 8.83
CA PHE A 55 17.76 4.98 7.56
C PHE A 55 18.82 5.86 6.89
N ILE A 56 19.70 5.23 6.11
CA ILE A 56 20.87 5.88 5.51
C ILE A 56 20.50 6.99 4.53
N ASP A 57 19.32 6.93 3.90
CA ASP A 57 18.85 7.96 2.99
C ASP A 57 18.22 9.13 3.76
N ASP A 58 18.73 10.34 3.56
CA ASP A 58 18.21 11.56 4.19
C ASP A 58 16.75 11.89 3.78
N LEU A 59 16.27 11.33 2.67
CA LEU A 59 14.90 11.46 2.19
C LEU A 59 14.03 10.25 2.59
N HIS A 60 14.43 9.48 3.60
CA HIS A 60 13.68 8.30 4.01
C HIS A 60 12.39 8.71 4.75
N PRO A 61 11.19 8.39 4.23
CA PRO A 61 9.92 8.88 4.80
C PRO A 61 9.65 8.44 6.23
N LEU A 62 10.25 7.31 6.65
CA LEU A 62 10.20 6.86 8.05
C LEU A 62 10.94 7.82 8.99
N LYS A 63 12.11 8.32 8.57
CA LYS A 63 12.91 9.28 9.33
C LYS A 63 12.14 10.60 9.48
N ASP A 64 11.56 11.10 8.38
CA ASP A 64 10.73 12.32 8.40
C ASP A 64 9.50 12.18 9.29
N ALA A 65 8.80 11.04 9.21
CA ALA A 65 7.62 10.80 10.03
C ALA A 65 7.94 10.74 11.52
N VAL A 66 9.06 10.11 11.89
CA VAL A 66 9.54 10.06 13.28
C VAL A 66 9.95 11.46 13.76
N ASN A 67 10.72 12.19 12.95
CA ASN A 67 11.15 13.54 13.28
C ASN A 67 9.96 14.49 13.48
N ASN A 68 9.01 14.50 12.55
CA ASN A 68 7.79 15.29 12.69
C ASN A 68 7.02 14.94 13.96
N CYS A 69 6.86 13.65 14.27
CA CYS A 69 6.14 13.23 15.47
C CYS A 69 6.84 13.71 16.75
N LEU A 70 8.17 13.57 16.82
CA LEU A 70 8.96 14.00 17.99
C LEU A 70 9.04 15.53 18.13
N GLU A 71 8.99 16.27 17.02
CA GLU A 71 9.05 17.74 17.02
C GLU A 71 7.70 18.39 17.31
N THR A 72 6.62 17.85 16.75
CA THR A 72 5.27 18.42 16.88
C THR A 72 4.48 17.83 18.06
N GLY A 73 4.80 16.60 18.46
CA GLY A 73 3.96 15.84 19.36
C GLY A 73 2.63 15.43 18.73
N GLU A 74 2.49 15.47 17.41
CA GLU A 74 1.27 15.04 16.75
C GLU A 74 1.38 13.59 16.23
N LEU A 75 0.21 12.94 16.10
CA LEU A 75 0.09 11.68 15.38
C LEU A 75 0.42 11.92 13.90
N VAL A 76 1.44 11.23 13.38
CA VAL A 76 1.80 11.28 11.97
C VAL A 76 1.26 10.06 11.25
N ARG A 77 0.57 10.27 10.12
CA ARG A 77 0.17 9.20 9.20
C ARG A 77 0.62 9.56 7.79
N SER A 78 1.31 8.63 7.13
CA SER A 78 1.76 8.81 5.76
C SER A 78 1.71 7.49 5.01
N ASN A 79 1.48 7.57 3.71
CA ASN A 79 1.53 6.42 2.81
C ASN A 79 2.71 6.63 1.88
N TYR A 80 3.51 5.60 1.69
CA TYR A 80 4.70 5.69 0.87
C TYR A 80 4.84 4.48 -0.06
N SER A 81 5.46 4.72 -1.20
CA SER A 81 5.87 3.66 -2.10
C SER A 81 7.28 3.89 -2.59
N PHE A 82 8.09 2.84 -2.63
CA PHE A 82 9.41 2.88 -3.24
C PHE A 82 9.72 1.60 -3.99
N TYR A 83 10.70 1.71 -4.87
CA TYR A 83 11.24 0.59 -5.61
C TYR A 83 12.45 0.05 -4.89
N TYR A 84 12.43 -1.25 -4.60
CA TYR A 84 13.56 -1.99 -4.05
C TYR A 84 13.75 -3.28 -4.84
N LEU A 85 14.98 -3.52 -5.30
CA LEU A 85 15.33 -4.69 -6.14
C LEU A 85 14.36 -4.90 -7.33
N GLY A 86 13.92 -3.80 -7.95
CA GLY A 86 13.00 -3.84 -9.09
C GLY A 86 11.52 -4.11 -8.74
N GLN A 87 11.18 -4.24 -7.46
CA GLN A 87 9.82 -4.41 -6.98
C GLN A 87 9.33 -3.13 -6.29
N ILE A 88 8.11 -2.70 -6.61
CA ILE A 88 7.46 -1.61 -5.89
C ILE A 88 6.85 -2.18 -4.61
N SER A 89 7.17 -1.54 -3.48
CA SER A 89 6.53 -1.80 -2.20
C SER A 89 5.66 -0.62 -1.80
N PHE A 90 4.56 -0.90 -1.10
CA PHE A 90 3.63 0.08 -0.55
C PHE A 90 3.56 -0.10 0.96
N PHE A 91 3.68 1.01 1.68
CA PHE A 91 3.69 1.05 3.13
C PHE A 91 2.79 2.15 3.66
N ASP A 92 1.94 1.81 4.63
CA ASP A 92 1.27 2.80 5.47
C ASP A 92 2.06 2.94 6.77
N ILE A 93 2.42 4.16 7.11
CA ILE A 93 3.27 4.52 8.23
C ILE A 93 2.41 5.29 9.23
N THR A 94 2.47 4.89 10.50
CA THR A 94 1.84 5.60 11.60
C THR A 94 2.87 5.79 12.71
N VAL A 95 3.04 7.04 13.15
CA VAL A 95 3.90 7.38 14.29
C VAL A 95 3.06 8.02 15.37
N ILE A 96 3.09 7.44 16.56
CA ILE A 96 2.27 7.84 17.71
C ILE A 96 3.21 8.36 18.80
N PRO A 97 3.06 9.62 19.27
CA PRO A 97 3.86 10.13 20.37
C PRO A 97 3.36 9.52 21.69
N GLU A 98 4.30 9.17 22.56
CA GLU A 98 4.03 8.79 23.94
C GLU A 98 4.64 9.82 24.89
N TYR A 99 3.80 10.39 25.74
CA TYR A 99 4.18 11.42 26.68
C TYR A 99 4.57 10.81 28.03
N GLY A 100 5.65 11.33 28.59
CA GLY A 100 6.07 11.04 29.95
C GLY A 100 5.21 11.75 31.00
N PRO A 101 5.49 11.54 32.29
CA PRO A 101 4.72 12.10 33.41
C PRO A 101 4.69 13.63 33.42
N GLU A 102 5.72 14.27 32.87
CA GLU A 102 5.88 15.72 32.82
C GLU A 102 5.20 16.36 31.60
N GLY A 103 4.52 15.57 30.77
CA GLY A 103 3.89 16.05 29.53
C GLY A 103 4.85 16.24 28.35
N ASN A 104 6.15 16.01 28.55
CA ASN A 104 7.14 15.95 27.48
C ASN A 104 7.04 14.61 26.73
N ILE A 105 7.37 14.60 25.43
CA ILE A 105 7.44 13.37 24.63
C ILE A 105 8.63 12.55 25.11
N ASP A 106 8.38 11.36 25.65
CA ASP A 106 9.43 10.44 26.12
C ASP A 106 9.90 9.54 24.97
N GLN A 107 8.94 9.06 24.17
CA GLN A 107 9.17 8.18 23.03
C GLN A 107 8.04 8.27 22.01
N CYS A 108 8.19 7.59 20.88
CA CYS A 108 7.13 7.38 19.91
C CYS A 108 7.08 5.91 19.47
N ILE A 109 5.89 5.46 19.10
CA ILE A 109 5.66 4.15 18.48
C ILE A 109 5.57 4.35 16.98
N LEU A 110 6.48 3.72 16.24
CA LEU A 110 6.45 3.59 14.80
C LEU A 110 5.78 2.27 14.42
N ILE A 111 4.72 2.35 13.63
CA ILE A 111 4.00 1.22 13.05
C ILE A 111 4.10 1.33 11.54
N ILE A 112 4.61 0.28 10.91
CA ILE A 112 4.67 0.16 9.45
C ILE A 112 3.77 -1.00 9.06
N HIS A 113 2.86 -0.73 8.13
CA HIS A 113 1.97 -1.71 7.55
C HIS A 113 2.34 -1.89 6.08
N ASN A 114 2.83 -3.07 5.71
CA ASN A 114 3.06 -3.41 4.31
C ASN A 114 1.73 -3.80 3.66
N ASN A 115 1.25 -2.97 2.74
CA ASN A 115 0.03 -3.20 1.97
C ASN A 115 0.31 -3.51 0.49
N THR A 116 1.54 -3.94 0.17
CA THR A 116 2.01 -4.18 -1.19
C THR A 116 1.11 -5.16 -1.95
N GLU A 117 0.81 -6.31 -1.36
CA GLU A 117 -0.03 -7.33 -2.01
C GLU A 117 -1.43 -6.81 -2.32
N ILE A 118 -2.00 -6.02 -1.41
CA ILE A 118 -3.33 -5.42 -1.57
C ILE A 118 -3.30 -4.42 -2.72
N GLU A 119 -2.32 -3.51 -2.74
CA GLU A 119 -2.20 -2.49 -3.79
C GLU A 119 -1.90 -3.10 -5.16
N LEU A 120 -0.99 -4.08 -5.24
CA LEU A 120 -0.71 -4.80 -6.48
C LEU A 120 -1.93 -5.57 -6.97
N GLY A 121 -2.65 -6.25 -6.07
CA GLY A 121 -3.90 -6.93 -6.37
C GLY A 121 -4.95 -5.97 -6.94
N ARG A 122 -5.14 -4.82 -6.29
CA ARG A 122 -6.06 -3.76 -6.71
C ARG A 122 -5.70 -3.21 -8.08
N ARG A 123 -4.43 -2.93 -8.34
CA ARG A 123 -3.93 -2.44 -9.64
C ARG A 123 -4.11 -3.47 -10.75
N LYS A 124 -3.79 -4.75 -10.48
CA LYS A 124 -3.98 -5.85 -11.43
C LYS A 124 -5.45 -6.04 -11.78
N LEU A 125 -6.33 -5.99 -10.79
CA LEU A 125 -7.77 -6.04 -11.01
C LEU A 125 -8.25 -4.88 -11.87
N LYS A 126 -7.86 -3.64 -11.53
CA LYS A 126 -8.21 -2.43 -12.30
C LYS A 126 -7.74 -2.51 -13.76
N SER A 127 -6.52 -3.00 -13.99
CA SER A 127 -5.96 -3.19 -15.33
C SER A 127 -6.78 -4.20 -16.14
N ARG A 128 -7.15 -5.34 -15.54
CA ARG A 128 -7.99 -6.35 -16.18
C ARG A 128 -9.38 -5.82 -16.53
N VAL A 129 -10.03 -5.11 -15.60
CA VAL A 129 -11.34 -4.48 -15.83
C VAL A 129 -11.26 -3.50 -16.99
N LEU A 130 -10.24 -2.65 -17.03
CA LEU A 130 -10.05 -1.69 -18.12
C LEU A 130 -9.80 -2.39 -19.46
N PHE A 131 -8.96 -3.43 -19.48
CA PHE A 131 -8.69 -4.24 -20.66
C PHE A 131 -9.98 -4.85 -21.24
N PHE A 132 -10.76 -5.56 -20.42
CA PHE A 132 -12.01 -6.17 -20.87
C PHE A 132 -13.07 -5.13 -21.28
N SER A 133 -13.19 -4.03 -20.53
CA SER A 133 -14.09 -2.92 -20.89
C SER A 133 -13.75 -2.34 -22.27
N ASN A 134 -12.45 -2.12 -22.55
CA ASN A 134 -11.99 -1.62 -23.84
C ASN A 134 -12.19 -2.65 -24.97
N LEU A 135 -11.99 -3.94 -24.69
CA LEU A 135 -12.21 -5.00 -25.65
C LEU A 135 -13.70 -5.07 -26.04
N ILE A 136 -14.60 -5.15 -25.05
CA ILE A 136 -16.05 -5.22 -25.27
C ILE A 136 -16.54 -4.01 -26.07
N LYS A 137 -16.09 -2.79 -25.72
CA LYS A 137 -16.47 -1.56 -26.44
C LYS A 137 -16.04 -1.52 -27.91
N ARG A 138 -15.01 -2.27 -28.28
CA ARG A 138 -14.45 -2.31 -29.65
C ARG A 138 -14.94 -3.50 -30.46
N LEU A 139 -15.64 -4.46 -29.84
CA LEU A 139 -16.20 -5.59 -30.56
C LEU A 139 -17.36 -5.12 -31.44
N PRO A 140 -17.41 -5.52 -32.73
CA PRO A 140 -18.52 -5.22 -33.63
C PRO A 140 -19.73 -6.15 -33.38
N ILE A 141 -19.92 -6.58 -32.13
CA ILE A 141 -20.97 -7.50 -31.70
C ILE A 141 -21.51 -7.08 -30.33
N GLY A 142 -22.79 -7.35 -30.09
CA GLY A 142 -23.37 -7.19 -28.76
C GLY A 142 -22.80 -8.25 -27.80
N VAL A 143 -22.33 -7.81 -26.63
CA VAL A 143 -21.80 -8.71 -25.59
C VAL A 143 -22.74 -8.66 -24.39
N TYR A 144 -23.17 -9.85 -23.93
CA TYR A 144 -23.94 -10.02 -22.69
C TYR A 144 -23.06 -10.70 -21.63
N MET A 145 -22.97 -10.12 -20.43
CA MET A 145 -22.17 -10.61 -19.29
C MET A 145 -23.01 -10.85 -18.04
N PHE A 146 -23.47 -12.07 -17.80
CA PHE A 146 -24.25 -12.37 -16.59
C PHE A 146 -23.34 -12.38 -15.35
N ASP A 147 -23.81 -11.81 -14.24
CA ASP A 147 -23.19 -12.05 -12.94
C ASP A 147 -23.50 -13.49 -12.45
N GLN A 148 -22.83 -13.94 -11.38
CA GLN A 148 -23.02 -15.29 -10.82
C GLN A 148 -24.43 -15.55 -10.27
N ASN A 149 -25.22 -14.49 -10.03
CA ASN A 149 -26.57 -14.57 -9.50
C ASN A 149 -27.65 -14.29 -10.56
N HIS A 150 -27.25 -14.17 -11.83
CA HIS A 150 -28.09 -13.76 -12.96
C HIS A 150 -28.87 -12.44 -12.74
N LYS A 151 -28.35 -11.52 -11.93
CA LYS A 151 -28.97 -10.23 -11.62
C LYS A 151 -28.13 -9.06 -12.17
N ASP A 152 -28.69 -8.48 -13.23
CA ASP A 152 -28.33 -7.25 -13.95
C ASP A 152 -27.02 -7.19 -14.75
N LEU A 153 -27.17 -6.53 -15.91
CA LEU A 153 -26.22 -6.53 -17.01
C LEU A 153 -26.13 -5.14 -17.66
N THR A 154 -24.92 -4.58 -17.67
CA THR A 154 -24.60 -3.38 -18.44
C THR A 154 -24.55 -3.73 -19.94
N ILE A 155 -25.41 -3.08 -20.72
CA ILE A 155 -25.52 -3.24 -22.17
C ILE A 155 -24.48 -2.34 -22.86
N SER A 156 -23.66 -2.88 -23.76
CA SER A 156 -23.03 -2.08 -24.82
C SER A 156 -23.86 -2.24 -26.08
N LEU A 157 -24.49 -1.14 -26.50
CA LEU A 157 -25.39 -1.11 -27.64
C LEU A 157 -24.63 -1.28 -28.96
N TRP A 158 -25.24 -2.06 -29.84
CA TRP A 158 -24.99 -2.17 -31.27
C TRP A 158 -24.53 -0.84 -31.89
N CYS A 159 -23.34 -0.80 -32.50
CA CYS A 159 -23.11 0.15 -33.59
C CYS A 159 -23.80 -0.42 -34.82
N SER A 160 -24.89 0.21 -35.26
CA SER A 160 -25.44 -0.07 -36.60
C SER A 160 -24.30 0.01 -37.63
N PRO A 161 -24.27 -0.88 -38.64
CA PRO A 161 -23.35 -0.68 -39.76
C PRO A 161 -23.58 0.73 -40.34
N PRO A 162 -22.54 1.42 -40.82
CA PRO A 162 -22.72 2.69 -41.50
C PRO A 162 -23.76 2.49 -42.60
N ALA A 163 -24.75 3.38 -42.63
CA ALA A 163 -25.88 3.33 -43.56
C ALA A 163 -25.38 3.57 -44.98
N ASP A 164 -24.81 2.54 -45.62
CA ASP A 164 -24.63 2.50 -47.06
C ASP A 164 -24.49 1.04 -47.55
N VAL A 165 -25.60 0.32 -47.52
CA VAL A 165 -25.78 -0.93 -48.28
C VAL A 165 -27.08 -0.91 -49.07
N SER A 166 -27.47 0.29 -49.52
CA SER A 166 -28.66 0.55 -50.34
C SER A 166 -28.52 0.07 -51.79
N GLY A 167 -27.48 -0.70 -52.13
CA GLY A 167 -27.13 -1.06 -53.51
C GLY A 167 -27.09 -2.55 -53.90
N LEU A 168 -27.41 -3.51 -53.01
CA LEU A 168 -27.15 -4.94 -53.28
C LEU A 168 -28.36 -5.88 -53.35
N PHE A 169 -29.57 -5.36 -53.50
CA PHE A 169 -30.74 -6.20 -53.86
C PHE A 169 -31.48 -5.65 -55.07
N THR A 170 -30.79 -5.60 -56.22
CA THR A 170 -31.46 -5.62 -57.51
C THR A 170 -31.65 -7.07 -57.96
N ASN A 171 -32.89 -7.37 -58.35
CA ASN A 171 -33.34 -8.48 -59.18
C ASN A 171 -33.41 -9.85 -58.53
N LEU A 172 -34.61 -10.26 -58.10
CA LEU A 172 -35.16 -11.60 -58.35
C LEU A 172 -36.71 -11.55 -58.19
N THR A 173 -37.38 -11.05 -59.22
CA THR A 173 -38.77 -11.43 -59.53
C THR A 173 -38.82 -11.77 -61.02
N GLY A 174 -38.69 -13.05 -61.31
CA GLY A 174 -39.24 -13.67 -62.51
C GLY A 174 -40.64 -14.20 -62.19
#